data_AF-A0A7S3PQ68-F1
#
_entry.id   AF-A0A7S3PQ68-F1
#
_cell.length_a   1.000
_cell.length_b   1.000
_cell.length_c   1.000
_cell.angle_alpha   90.00
_cell.angle_beta   90.00
_cell.angle_gamma   90.00
#
_symmetry.space_group_name_H-M   'P 1'
#
loop_
_entity.id
_entity.type
_entity.pdbx_description
1 polymer ?
#
loop_
_entity_poly.entity_id
_entity_poly.type
_entity_poly.pdbx_seq_one_letter_code
_entity_poly.pdbx_strand_id
1 'polypeptide(L)'
;MEMDANGNISKSKDEEVDEEEEVEYGYLQVAQVSHSRLLIPPLNFSLVNKGVYRSGYPNKRNFAFLETIGIRTFICLATEAPAHLSIANDNLEFIKKRNMKRIEIPVEGQKEPFTITPEKSVREALRHILDVRNHPLLIHCDKGKHRTGCVIGCLRKLEGWALTSIYREYEMFTKNSARILDFQLIEMFSMPLELLDKEKLPSFLKPTKFC
;
A
#
# COMPACT_ATOMS: atom_id res chain seq x y z
N MET A 1 46.87 -42.14 36.58
CA MET A 1 48.16 -42.12 37.30
C MET A 1 48.98 -41.03 36.64
N GLU A 2 49.37 -39.93 37.27
CA GLU A 2 49.39 -39.50 38.67
C GLU A 2 49.14 -37.97 38.68
N MET A 3 48.65 -37.42 39.80
CA MET A 3 48.48 -35.98 40.00
C MET A 3 49.73 -35.40 40.65
N ASP A 4 50.21 -34.27 40.13
CA ASP A 4 51.24 -33.44 40.75
C ASP A 4 50.66 -32.14 41.34
N ALA A 5 51.37 -31.61 42.34
CA ALA A 5 50.86 -30.65 43.34
C ALA A 5 50.71 -29.19 42.85
N ASN A 6 50.60 -28.94 41.55
CA ASN A 6 50.38 -27.60 40.97
C ASN A 6 49.29 -27.56 39.87
N GLY A 7 48.48 -28.60 39.72
CA GLY A 7 47.19 -28.52 39.02
C GLY A 7 47.24 -28.22 37.51
N ASN A 8 48.35 -28.47 36.81
CA ASN A 8 48.45 -28.24 35.36
C ASN A 8 48.61 -29.55 34.59
N ILE A 9 47.59 -29.88 33.78
CA ILE A 9 47.63 -30.97 32.80
C ILE A 9 48.15 -30.40 31.48
N SER A 10 49.33 -30.83 31.05
CA SER A 10 49.77 -30.64 29.67
C SER A 10 49.21 -31.76 28.79
N LYS A 11 48.40 -31.40 27.77
CA LYS A 11 48.22 -32.21 26.56
C LYS A 11 48.29 -31.30 25.33
N SER A 12 49.31 -31.55 24.53
CA SER A 12 49.40 -31.18 23.12
C SER A 12 48.29 -31.85 22.31
N LYS A 13 47.70 -31.12 21.35
CA LYS A 13 47.58 -31.53 19.93
C LYS A 13 46.76 -30.51 19.11
N ASP A 14 47.37 -30.12 17.99
CA ASP A 14 46.79 -29.89 16.67
C ASP A 14 45.53 -29.01 16.56
N GLU A 15 45.73 -27.73 16.20
CA GLU A 15 44.68 -26.93 15.53
C GLU A 15 45.28 -26.33 14.25
N GLU A 16 44.66 -26.66 13.13
CA GLU A 16 44.94 -26.18 11.78
C GLU A 16 44.80 -24.65 11.73
N VAL A 17 45.80 -23.98 11.16
CA VAL A 17 45.71 -22.56 10.81
C VAL A 17 45.01 -22.49 9.46
N ASP A 18 43.69 -22.36 9.48
CA ASP A 18 42.95 -21.84 8.34
C ASP A 18 43.14 -20.32 8.32
N GLU A 19 43.89 -19.83 7.34
CA GLU A 19 43.99 -18.40 7.02
C GLU A 19 42.61 -17.90 6.60
N GLU A 20 41.84 -17.33 7.54
CA GLU A 20 40.64 -16.56 7.20
C GLU A 20 41.08 -15.29 6.46
N GLU A 21 40.95 -15.30 5.13
CA GLU A 21 40.99 -14.08 4.31
C GLU A 21 39.90 -13.12 4.83
N GLU A 22 40.30 -12.05 5.50
CA GLU A 22 39.43 -10.90 5.77
C GLU A 22 39.01 -10.27 4.45
N VAL A 23 37.87 -10.73 3.91
CA VAL A 23 37.22 -10.06 2.80
C VAL A 23 36.65 -8.75 3.32
N GLU A 24 37.34 -7.65 3.02
CA GLU A 24 36.86 -6.30 3.29
C GLU A 24 35.54 -6.08 2.51
N TYR A 25 34.41 -6.31 3.18
CA TYR A 25 33.10 -5.91 2.68
C TYR A 25 33.07 -4.38 2.65
N GLY A 26 33.48 -3.81 1.52
CA GLY A 26 33.37 -2.39 1.26
C GLY A 26 31.92 -1.96 1.47
N TYR A 27 31.65 -1.28 2.58
CA TYR A 27 30.39 -0.57 2.75
C TYR A 27 30.32 0.45 1.62
N LEU A 28 29.41 0.22 0.66
CA LEU A 28 29.00 1.22 -0.30
C LEU A 28 28.69 2.49 0.47
N GLN A 29 29.57 3.49 0.35
CA GLN A 29 29.31 4.80 0.91
C GLN A 29 28.03 5.30 0.23
N VAL A 30 26.94 5.30 1.00
CA VAL A 30 25.71 5.94 0.58
C VAL A 30 26.07 7.40 0.37
N ALA A 31 26.20 7.81 -0.90
CA ALA A 31 26.44 9.20 -1.26
C ALA A 31 25.50 10.07 -0.42
N GLN A 32 26.04 11.04 0.31
CA GLN A 32 25.24 11.91 1.15
C GLN A 32 24.27 12.69 0.27
N VAL A 33 23.07 12.15 0.08
CA VAL A 33 22.00 12.84 -0.64
C VAL A 33 21.61 14.01 0.25
N SER A 34 21.78 15.23 -0.27
CA SER A 34 21.32 16.44 0.40
C SER A 34 19.87 16.24 0.84
N HIS A 35 19.58 16.44 2.13
CA HIS A 35 18.25 16.21 2.74
C HIS A 35 17.10 16.95 2.01
N SER A 36 17.41 17.95 1.18
CA SER A 36 16.47 18.72 0.37
C SER A 36 15.87 17.99 -0.84
N ARG A 37 16.26 16.74 -1.14
CA ARG A 37 15.76 15.96 -2.30
C ARG A 37 15.22 14.57 -1.98
N LEU A 38 15.10 14.19 -0.71
CA LEU A 38 14.60 12.87 -0.35
C LEU A 38 13.08 12.80 -0.57
N LEU A 39 12.67 12.09 -1.62
CA LEU A 39 11.27 11.81 -1.91
C LEU A 39 10.86 10.50 -1.24
N ILE A 40 9.97 10.59 -0.24
CA ILE A 40 9.54 9.44 0.55
C ILE A 40 8.10 9.08 0.17
N PRO A 41 7.84 7.93 -0.49
CA PRO A 41 6.49 7.51 -0.77
C PRO A 41 5.72 7.21 0.53
N PRO A 42 4.38 7.40 0.56
CA PRO A 42 3.57 6.99 1.69
C PRO A 42 3.67 5.48 1.97
N LEU A 43 3.26 5.07 3.16
CA LEU A 43 3.16 3.65 3.53
C LEU A 43 2.34 2.87 2.48
N ASN A 44 2.78 1.67 2.10
CA ASN A 44 2.07 0.81 1.15
C ASN A 44 1.72 1.49 -0.19
N PHE A 45 2.51 2.49 -0.60
CA PHE A 45 2.32 3.16 -1.88
C PHE A 45 2.58 2.21 -3.06
N SER A 46 1.70 2.22 -4.06
CA SER A 46 1.91 1.52 -5.33
C SER A 46 1.07 2.14 -6.45
N LEU A 47 1.54 2.00 -7.68
CA LEU A 47 0.72 2.17 -8.88
C LEU A 47 -0.28 1.00 -8.96
N VAL A 48 -1.54 1.30 -9.26
CA VAL A 48 -2.59 0.29 -9.52
C VAL A 48 -2.84 0.19 -11.02
N ASN A 49 -3.15 1.33 -11.63
CA ASN A 49 -3.26 1.52 -13.07
C ASN A 49 -2.69 2.90 -13.44
N LYS A 50 -2.52 3.17 -14.73
CA LYS A 50 -2.13 4.50 -15.21
C LYS A 50 -3.09 5.56 -14.65
N GLY A 51 -2.57 6.47 -13.82
CA GLY A 51 -3.36 7.53 -13.18
C GLY A 51 -4.08 7.13 -11.90
N VAL A 52 -3.95 5.88 -11.43
CA VAL A 52 -4.56 5.38 -10.20
C VAL A 52 -3.47 4.81 -9.29
N TYR A 53 -3.31 5.43 -8.13
CA TYR A 53 -2.34 5.04 -7.12
C TYR A 53 -3.06 4.63 -5.83
N ARG A 54 -2.43 3.75 -5.07
CA ARG A 54 -2.89 3.35 -3.73
C ARG A 54 -1.84 3.69 -2.68
N SER A 55 -2.27 3.92 -1.44
CA SER A 55 -1.37 3.95 -0.27
C SER A 55 -2.12 3.80 1.06
N GLY A 56 -1.38 3.81 2.17
CA GLY A 56 -1.87 4.23 3.48
C GLY A 56 -1.95 5.76 3.58
N TYR A 57 -2.32 6.24 4.76
CA TYR A 57 -2.55 7.64 5.04
C TYR A 57 -1.25 8.45 4.87
N PRO A 58 -1.20 9.42 3.94
CA PRO A 58 -0.01 10.23 3.74
C PRO A 58 0.29 11.11 4.96
N ASN A 59 1.56 11.42 5.19
CA ASN A 59 1.97 12.44 6.16
C ASN A 59 2.87 13.49 5.48
N LYS A 60 3.25 14.53 6.25
CA LYS A 60 4.02 15.67 5.76
C LYS A 60 5.31 15.31 5.03
N ARG A 61 5.97 14.21 5.41
CA ARG A 61 7.21 13.75 4.75
C ARG A 61 6.95 13.21 3.34
N ASN A 62 5.71 12.82 3.03
CA ASN A 62 5.33 12.26 1.75
C ASN A 62 4.87 13.30 0.72
N PHE A 63 4.57 14.52 1.17
CA PHE A 63 3.96 15.54 0.32
C PHE A 63 4.81 15.91 -0.89
N ALA A 64 6.13 16.05 -0.71
CA ALA A 64 7.05 16.30 -1.83
C ALA A 64 7.00 15.19 -2.89
N PHE A 65 6.88 13.93 -2.47
CA PHE A 65 6.75 12.79 -3.39
C PHE A 65 5.42 12.83 -4.16
N LEU A 66 4.32 13.10 -3.45
CA LEU A 66 2.97 13.18 -4.04
C LEU A 66 2.82 14.33 -5.04
N GLU A 67 3.47 15.46 -4.76
CA GLU A 67 3.57 16.58 -5.71
C GLU A 67 4.36 16.19 -6.95
N THR A 68 5.49 15.49 -6.77
CA THR A 68 6.37 15.10 -7.89
C THR A 68 5.65 14.19 -8.89
N ILE A 69 4.81 13.27 -8.41
CA ILE A 69 4.01 12.39 -9.28
C ILE A 69 2.70 13.04 -9.78
N GLY A 70 2.40 14.26 -9.35
CA GLY A 70 1.28 15.06 -9.84
C GLY A 70 -0.11 14.55 -9.40
N ILE A 71 -0.26 14.06 -8.17
CA ILE A 71 -1.60 13.69 -7.65
C ILE A 71 -2.52 14.91 -7.64
N ARG A 72 -3.72 14.75 -8.20
CA ARG A 72 -4.77 15.80 -8.26
C ARG A 72 -5.95 15.51 -7.35
N THR A 73 -6.26 14.23 -7.12
CA THR A 73 -7.42 13.81 -6.33
C THR A 73 -7.04 12.80 -5.26
N PHE A 74 -7.52 13.00 -4.04
CA PHE A 74 -7.40 12.09 -2.91
C PHE A 74 -8.75 11.44 -2.63
N ILE A 75 -8.81 10.12 -2.61
CA ILE A 75 -9.97 9.34 -2.16
C ILE A 75 -9.61 8.74 -0.80
N CYS A 76 -10.20 9.28 0.26
CA CYS A 76 -9.98 8.83 1.64
C CYS A 76 -11.12 7.90 2.07
N LEU A 77 -10.79 6.64 2.33
CA LEU A 77 -11.75 5.62 2.80
C LEU A 77 -11.89 5.57 4.33
N ALA A 78 -11.06 6.32 5.08
CA ALA A 78 -11.09 6.27 6.53
C ALA A 78 -12.14 7.23 7.11
N THR A 79 -13.05 6.72 7.97
CA THR A 79 -13.95 7.52 8.80
C THR A 79 -13.21 8.30 9.87
N GLU A 80 -12.22 7.66 10.50
CA GLU A 80 -11.43 8.26 11.54
C GLU A 80 -10.25 8.99 10.89
N ALA A 81 -10.12 10.28 11.22
CA ALA A 81 -8.85 10.96 11.06
C ALA A 81 -7.76 10.07 11.71
N PRO A 82 -6.54 9.98 11.15
CA PRO A 82 -5.46 9.24 11.79
C PRO A 82 -5.40 9.61 13.27
N ALA A 83 -5.06 8.65 14.14
CA ALA A 83 -5.09 8.80 15.60
C ALA A 83 -4.41 10.08 16.12
N HIS A 84 -3.58 10.70 15.29
CA HIS A 84 -3.00 12.01 15.47
C HIS A 84 -3.71 13.10 14.64
N LEU A 85 -4.51 13.94 15.31
CA LEU A 85 -5.25 15.06 14.70
C LEU A 85 -4.35 16.00 13.88
N SER A 86 -3.08 16.16 14.26
CA SER A 86 -2.14 17.01 13.51
C SER A 86 -1.87 16.49 12.09
N ILE A 87 -1.82 15.16 11.90
CA ILE A 87 -1.56 14.56 10.58
C ILE A 87 -2.74 14.84 9.65
N ALA A 88 -3.97 14.78 10.19
CA ALA A 88 -5.17 15.11 9.44
C ALA A 88 -5.18 16.59 9.00
N ASN A 89 -4.80 17.50 9.90
CA ASN A 89 -4.70 18.93 9.62
C ASN A 89 -3.63 19.23 8.56
N ASP A 90 -2.43 18.65 8.69
CA ASP A 90 -1.35 18.80 7.71
C ASP A 90 -1.81 18.37 6.30
N ASN A 91 -2.55 17.26 6.19
CA ASN A 91 -3.09 16.79 4.91
C ASN A 91 -4.16 17.74 4.35
N LEU A 92 -5.05 18.24 5.20
CA LEU A 92 -6.06 19.21 4.79
C LEU A 92 -5.43 20.50 4.25
N GLU A 93 -4.43 21.02 4.95
CA GLU A 93 -3.68 22.21 4.53
C GLU A 93 -2.94 21.97 3.22
N PHE A 94 -2.28 20.81 3.08
CA PHE A 94 -1.59 20.43 1.85
C PHE A 94 -2.53 20.39 0.65
N ILE A 95 -3.66 19.69 0.78
CA ILE A 95 -4.68 19.57 -0.28
C ILE A 95 -5.23 20.94 -0.66
N LYS A 96 -5.56 21.79 0.34
CA LYS A 96 -6.05 23.16 0.10
C LYS A 96 -5.01 24.03 -0.59
N LYS A 97 -3.76 24.02 -0.09
CA LYS A 97 -2.66 24.84 -0.62
C LYS A 97 -2.34 24.50 -2.08
N ARG A 98 -2.48 23.23 -2.47
CA ARG A 98 -2.22 22.75 -3.82
C ARG A 98 -3.46 22.66 -4.71
N ASN A 99 -4.62 23.14 -4.23
CA ASN A 99 -5.89 23.11 -4.94
C ASN A 99 -6.26 21.70 -5.47
N MET A 100 -5.98 20.69 -4.65
CA MET A 100 -6.27 19.28 -4.95
C MET A 100 -7.69 18.94 -4.51
N LYS A 101 -8.32 17.98 -5.17
CA LYS A 101 -9.66 17.50 -4.82
C LYS A 101 -9.57 16.44 -3.73
N ARG A 102 -10.37 16.55 -2.67
CA ARG A 102 -10.55 15.50 -1.64
C ARG A 102 -11.94 14.93 -1.72
N ILE A 103 -12.04 13.61 -1.77
CA ILE A 103 -13.27 12.84 -1.78
C ILE A 103 -13.22 11.93 -0.56
N GLU A 104 -14.17 12.09 0.36
CA GLU A 104 -14.27 11.29 1.57
C GLU A 104 -15.37 10.26 1.39
N ILE A 105 -15.03 8.99 1.52
CA ILE A 105 -15.97 7.89 1.46
C ILE A 105 -15.81 7.14 2.78
N PRO A 106 -16.51 7.57 3.84
CA PRO A 106 -16.33 7.00 5.16
C PRO A 106 -16.64 5.50 5.15
N VAL A 107 -15.61 4.71 5.44
CA VAL A 107 -15.74 3.29 5.79
C VAL A 107 -15.25 3.12 7.22
N GLU A 108 -16.16 2.73 8.11
CA GLU A 108 -15.91 2.54 9.53
C GLU A 108 -14.70 1.63 9.77
N GLY A 109 -13.88 2.01 10.76
CA GLY A 109 -12.69 1.27 11.17
C GLY A 109 -13.08 -0.04 11.83
N GLN A 110 -12.66 -1.15 11.24
CA GLN A 110 -13.08 -2.49 11.64
C GLN A 110 -12.19 -3.02 12.77
N LYS A 111 -12.69 -2.95 14.01
CA LYS A 111 -12.24 -3.84 15.09
C LYS A 111 -12.96 -5.18 14.88
N GLU A 112 -12.19 -6.26 14.86
CA GLU A 112 -12.66 -7.66 14.72
C GLU A 112 -13.88 -7.95 15.63
N PRO A 113 -14.82 -8.86 15.27
CA PRO A 113 -14.71 -9.92 14.24
C PRO A 113 -15.70 -9.86 13.04
N PHE A 114 -16.58 -8.86 12.91
CA PHE A 114 -17.75 -9.00 11.99
C PHE A 114 -18.01 -7.84 11.02
N THR A 115 -17.08 -6.92 10.84
CA THR A 115 -17.32 -5.74 10.02
C THR A 115 -16.68 -5.87 8.64
N ILE A 116 -17.52 -5.80 7.60
CA ILE A 116 -17.16 -5.88 6.17
C ILE A 116 -17.13 -4.47 5.60
N THR A 117 -16.25 -4.19 4.62
CA THR A 117 -16.30 -2.90 3.92
C THR A 117 -17.64 -2.83 3.16
N PRO A 118 -18.51 -1.84 3.43
CA PRO A 118 -19.82 -1.80 2.81
C PRO A 118 -19.71 -1.72 1.29
N GLU A 119 -20.46 -2.59 0.60
CA GLU A 119 -20.42 -2.65 -0.86
C GLU A 119 -20.80 -1.29 -1.50
N LYS A 120 -21.70 -0.53 -0.86
CA LYS A 120 -22.07 0.83 -1.28
C LYS A 120 -20.85 1.75 -1.35
N SER A 121 -20.00 1.74 -0.32
CA SER A 121 -18.78 2.55 -0.26
C SER A 121 -17.77 2.11 -1.33
N VAL A 122 -17.67 0.79 -1.59
CA VAL A 122 -16.83 0.26 -2.68
C VAL A 122 -17.32 0.78 -4.04
N ARG A 123 -18.63 0.68 -4.32
CA ARG A 123 -19.21 1.19 -5.58
C ARG A 123 -18.99 2.69 -5.74
N GLU A 124 -19.16 3.47 -4.67
CA GLU A 124 -18.90 4.90 -4.67
C GLU A 124 -17.44 5.22 -4.97
N ALA A 125 -16.49 4.53 -4.33
CA ALA A 125 -15.07 4.70 -4.59
C ALA A 125 -14.73 4.36 -6.05
N LEU A 126 -15.27 3.25 -6.57
CA LEU A 126 -15.07 2.84 -7.96
C LEU A 126 -15.64 3.86 -8.95
N ARG A 127 -16.79 4.50 -8.68
CA ARG A 127 -17.30 5.58 -9.56
C ARG A 127 -16.30 6.72 -9.71
N HIS A 128 -15.59 7.08 -8.65
CA HIS A 128 -14.57 8.12 -8.70
C HIS A 128 -13.26 7.64 -9.35
N ILE A 129 -12.87 6.38 -9.11
CA ILE A 129 -11.70 5.77 -9.75
C ILE A 129 -11.89 5.63 -11.26
N LEU A 130 -13.10 5.26 -11.70
CA LEU A 130 -13.43 5.05 -13.11
C LEU A 130 -13.74 6.34 -13.88
N ASP A 131 -13.63 7.51 -13.25
CA ASP A 131 -13.78 8.81 -13.93
C ASP A 131 -12.39 9.43 -14.16
N VAL A 132 -11.93 9.42 -15.41
CA VAL A 132 -10.60 9.92 -15.82
C VAL A 132 -10.35 11.38 -15.44
N ARG A 133 -11.41 12.17 -15.22
CA ARG A 133 -11.28 13.57 -14.80
C ARG A 133 -10.71 13.69 -13.39
N ASN A 134 -10.80 12.64 -12.58
CA ASN A 134 -10.20 12.61 -11.25
C ASN A 134 -8.72 12.20 -11.26
N HIS A 135 -8.21 11.60 -12.35
CA HIS A 135 -6.83 11.11 -12.43
C HIS A 135 -5.85 12.29 -12.55
N PRO A 136 -4.56 12.18 -12.20
CA PRO A 136 -3.98 11.15 -11.34
C PRO A 136 -4.56 11.23 -9.93
N LEU A 137 -5.02 10.09 -9.40
CA LEU A 137 -5.65 10.01 -8.08
C LEU A 137 -4.91 9.05 -7.15
N LEU A 138 -4.99 9.34 -5.86
CA LEU A 138 -4.51 8.48 -4.78
C LEU A 138 -5.70 8.01 -3.95
N ILE A 139 -5.94 6.70 -3.93
CA ILE A 139 -6.86 6.09 -2.98
C ILE A 139 -6.11 5.59 -1.75
N HIS A 140 -6.58 5.95 -0.56
CA HIS A 140 -5.97 5.50 0.67
C HIS A 140 -6.99 5.26 1.78
N CYS A 141 -6.56 4.49 2.78
CA CYS A 141 -7.24 4.40 4.06
C CYS A 141 -6.22 4.76 5.16
N ASP A 142 -6.24 4.06 6.30
CA ASP A 142 -5.20 4.20 7.33
C ASP A 142 -3.88 3.54 6.87
N LYS A 143 -3.83 2.21 6.77
CA LYS A 143 -2.60 1.48 6.38
C LYS A 143 -2.53 1.09 4.89
N GLY A 144 -3.55 1.42 4.10
CA GLY A 144 -3.64 1.02 2.69
C GLY A 144 -3.79 -0.49 2.48
N LYS A 145 -4.33 -1.19 3.49
CA LYS A 145 -4.47 -2.65 3.55
C LYS A 145 -5.88 -3.09 3.16
N HIS A 146 -6.77 -3.26 4.13
CA HIS A 146 -8.11 -3.85 3.99
C HIS A 146 -9.04 -3.02 3.11
N ARG A 147 -9.51 -1.86 3.58
CA ARG A 147 -10.46 -0.98 2.85
C ARG A 147 -9.99 -0.65 1.43
N THR A 148 -8.73 -0.20 1.29
CA THR A 148 -8.12 0.09 -0.01
C THR A 148 -7.98 -1.17 -0.85
N GLY A 149 -7.54 -2.28 -0.25
CA GLY A 149 -7.39 -3.57 -0.91
C GLY A 149 -8.71 -4.11 -1.45
N CYS A 150 -9.81 -3.97 -0.72
CA CYS A 150 -11.15 -4.36 -1.19
C CYS A 150 -11.56 -3.55 -2.42
N VAL A 151 -11.40 -2.22 -2.38
CA VAL A 151 -11.73 -1.38 -3.53
C VAL A 151 -10.88 -1.73 -4.75
N ILE A 152 -9.57 -1.93 -4.57
CA ILE A 152 -8.68 -2.33 -5.66
C ILE A 152 -9.00 -3.75 -6.15
N GLY A 153 -9.29 -4.70 -5.27
CA GLY A 153 -9.68 -6.05 -5.67
C GLY A 153 -10.97 -6.07 -6.48
N CYS A 154 -11.96 -5.26 -6.09
CA CYS A 154 -13.18 -5.06 -6.87
C CYS A 154 -12.90 -4.35 -8.21
N LEU A 155 -11.95 -3.41 -8.27
CA LEU A 155 -11.49 -2.82 -9.53
C LEU A 155 -10.92 -3.89 -10.46
N ARG A 156 -9.99 -4.74 -9.97
CA ARG A 156 -9.40 -5.83 -10.76
C ARG A 156 -10.44 -6.81 -11.29
N LYS A 157 -11.49 -7.07 -10.50
CA LYS A 157 -12.61 -7.89 -10.93
C LYS A 157 -13.36 -7.27 -12.11
N LEU A 158 -13.59 -5.95 -12.09
CA LEU A 158 -14.18 -5.23 -13.22
C LEU A 158 -13.26 -5.21 -14.45
N GLU A 159 -11.94 -5.27 -14.25
CA GLU A 159 -10.95 -5.44 -15.32
C GLU A 159 -10.88 -6.89 -15.87
N GLY A 160 -11.64 -7.83 -15.31
CA GLY A 160 -11.69 -9.22 -15.77
C GLY A 160 -10.52 -10.09 -15.30
N TRP A 161 -9.82 -9.70 -14.22
CA TRP A 161 -8.75 -10.52 -13.65
C TRP A 161 -9.30 -11.82 -13.03
N ALA A 162 -8.51 -12.88 -13.07
CA ALA A 162 -8.81 -14.11 -12.34
C ALA A 162 -8.76 -13.88 -10.82
N LEU A 163 -9.71 -14.45 -10.07
CA LEU A 163 -9.80 -14.29 -8.60
C LEU A 163 -8.49 -14.66 -7.89
N THR A 164 -7.79 -15.70 -8.35
CA THR A 164 -6.48 -16.09 -7.81
C THR A 164 -5.48 -14.94 -7.86
N SER A 165 -5.35 -14.26 -9.00
CA SER A 165 -4.47 -13.10 -9.17
C SER A 165 -4.90 -11.92 -8.30
N ILE A 166 -6.21 -11.68 -8.19
CA ILE A 166 -6.75 -10.62 -7.34
C ILE A 166 -6.39 -10.88 -5.87
N TYR A 167 -6.57 -12.11 -5.40
CA TYR A 167 -6.25 -12.50 -4.04
C TYR A 167 -4.75 -12.37 -3.75
N ARG A 168 -3.88 -12.77 -4.69
CA ARG A 168 -2.43 -12.59 -4.52
C ARG A 168 -2.04 -11.12 -4.40
N GLU A 169 -2.63 -10.24 -5.23
CA GLU A 169 -2.38 -8.79 -5.12
C GLU A 169 -2.84 -8.26 -3.75
N TYR A 170 -4.03 -8.65 -3.30
CA TYR A 170 -4.55 -8.25 -1.98
C TYR A 170 -3.65 -8.73 -0.83
N GLU A 171 -3.21 -9.99 -0.85
CA GLU A 171 -2.29 -10.57 0.13
C GLU A 171 -0.94 -9.85 0.16
N MET A 172 -0.41 -9.45 -1.00
CA MET A 172 0.85 -8.71 -1.07
C MET A 172 0.81 -7.40 -0.25
N PHE A 173 -0.33 -6.69 -0.25
CA PHE A 173 -0.49 -5.44 0.49
C PHE A 173 -0.93 -5.64 1.94
N THR A 174 -1.63 -6.72 2.26
CA THR A 174 -2.04 -7.02 3.64
C THR A 174 -0.96 -7.75 4.43
N LYS A 175 -0.07 -8.49 3.76
CA LYS A 175 0.92 -9.40 4.37
C LYS A 175 0.19 -10.42 5.26
N ASN A 176 0.66 -10.64 6.48
CA ASN A 176 0.09 -11.63 7.41
C ASN A 176 -1.25 -11.22 8.06
N SER A 177 -1.97 -10.26 7.48
CA SER A 177 -3.23 -9.75 8.03
C SER A 177 -4.35 -9.74 7.01
N ALA A 178 -4.33 -10.66 6.05
CA ALA A 178 -5.43 -10.86 5.09
C ALA A 178 -6.69 -11.32 5.83
N ARG A 179 -7.87 -10.83 5.40
CA ARG A 179 -9.16 -11.15 6.01
C ARG A 179 -10.04 -11.96 5.05
N ILE A 180 -10.63 -13.04 5.55
CA ILE A 180 -11.53 -13.89 4.76
C ILE A 180 -12.74 -13.11 4.23
N LEU A 181 -13.30 -12.22 5.04
CA LEU A 181 -14.44 -11.38 4.65
C LEU A 181 -14.11 -10.42 3.51
N ASP A 182 -12.86 -9.98 3.39
CA ASP A 182 -12.43 -9.13 2.28
C ASP A 182 -12.35 -9.94 0.97
N PHE A 183 -11.90 -11.21 1.02
CA PHE A 183 -11.96 -12.11 -0.13
C PHE A 183 -13.39 -12.39 -0.58
N GLN A 184 -14.30 -12.67 0.37
CA GLN A 184 -15.71 -12.90 0.10
C GLN A 184 -16.37 -11.67 -0.53
N LEU A 185 -16.08 -10.46 -0.02
CA LEU A 185 -16.57 -9.22 -0.61
C LEU A 185 -16.11 -9.08 -2.07
N ILE A 186 -14.82 -9.30 -2.35
CA ILE A 186 -14.28 -9.24 -3.72
C ILE A 186 -14.98 -10.28 -4.61
N GLU A 187 -15.11 -11.51 -4.13
CA GLU A 187 -15.74 -12.62 -4.86
C GLU A 187 -17.20 -12.37 -5.21
N MET A 188 -17.95 -11.73 -4.30
CA MET A 188 -19.38 -11.48 -4.49
C MET A 188 -19.68 -10.13 -5.16
N PHE A 189 -18.71 -9.20 -5.20
CA PHE A 189 -18.93 -7.85 -5.72
C PHE A 189 -19.39 -7.82 -7.19
N SER A 190 -20.42 -7.03 -7.48
CA SER A 190 -20.84 -6.73 -8.85
C SER A 190 -21.25 -5.27 -9.00
N MET A 191 -20.89 -4.69 -10.14
CA MET A 191 -21.24 -3.33 -10.50
C MET A 191 -21.63 -3.28 -11.97
N PRO A 192 -22.87 -2.88 -12.31
CA PRO A 192 -23.28 -2.73 -13.71
C PRO A 192 -22.53 -1.55 -14.34
N LEU A 193 -21.62 -1.86 -15.26
CA LEU A 193 -20.80 -0.86 -15.96
C LEU A 193 -21.62 -0.09 -16.99
N GLU A 194 -22.78 -0.60 -17.40
CA GLU A 194 -23.69 0.00 -18.36
C GLU A 194 -24.28 1.33 -17.87
N LEU A 195 -24.31 1.52 -16.54
CA LEU A 195 -24.80 2.75 -15.91
C LEU A 195 -23.71 3.82 -15.80
N LEU A 196 -22.47 3.51 -16.19
CA LEU A 196 -21.36 4.47 -16.19
C LEU A 196 -21.25 5.18 -17.54
N ASP A 197 -20.87 6.44 -17.46
CA ASP A 197 -20.64 7.26 -18.64
C ASP A 197 -19.37 6.80 -19.37
N LYS A 198 -19.57 6.19 -20.53
CA LYS A 198 -18.52 5.56 -21.34
C LYS A 198 -17.43 6.53 -21.77
N GLU A 199 -17.75 7.81 -21.94
CA GLU A 199 -16.78 8.84 -22.36
C GLU A 199 -15.76 9.15 -21.26
N LYS A 200 -16.12 8.86 -20.00
CA LYS A 200 -15.29 9.15 -18.82
C LYS A 200 -14.50 7.94 -18.34
N LEU A 201 -14.72 6.77 -18.92
CA LEU A 201 -14.07 5.53 -18.50
C LEU A 201 -12.58 5.52 -18.89
N PRO A 202 -11.71 4.98 -18.02
CA PRO A 202 -10.30 4.87 -18.31
C PRO A 202 -10.01 3.77 -19.33
N SER A 203 -8.99 4.00 -20.15
CA SER A 203 -8.56 3.05 -21.21
C SER A 203 -8.16 1.65 -20.71
N PHE A 204 -7.84 1.48 -19.42
CA PHE A 204 -7.53 0.17 -18.84
C PHE A 204 -8.78 -0.69 -18.65
N LEU A 205 -9.96 -0.08 -18.54
CA LEU A 205 -11.23 -0.78 -18.46
C LEU A 205 -11.69 -1.06 -19.90
N LYS A 206 -11.09 -2.07 -20.54
CA LYS A 206 -11.57 -2.53 -21.84
C LYS A 206 -12.90 -3.25 -21.63
N PRO A 207 -13.91 -3.06 -22.51
CA PRO A 207 -15.10 -3.88 -22.48
C PRO A 207 -14.66 -5.33 -22.72
N THR A 208 -14.75 -6.16 -21.70
CA THR A 208 -14.82 -7.60 -21.89
C THR A 208 -16.08 -7.83 -22.71
N LYS A 209 -15.89 -8.03 -24.02
CA LYS A 209 -16.84 -8.83 -24.78
C LYS A 209 -16.80 -10.20 -24.08
N PHE A 210 -17.71 -10.42 -23.14
CA PHE A 210 -18.08 -11.76 -22.76
C PHE A 210 -18.67 -12.36 -24.04
N CYS A 211 -17.83 -13.10 -24.76
CA CYS A 211 -18.28 -13.98 -25.83
C CYS A 211 -19.12 -15.11 -25.24
#